data_AF-A0A749PKX1-F1
#
_entry.id   AF-A0A749PKX1-F1
#
_cell.length_a   1.000
_cell.length_b   1.000
_cell.length_c   1.000
_cell.angle_alpha   90.00
_cell.angle_beta   90.00
_cell.angle_gamma   90.00
#
_symmetry.space_group_name_H-M   'P 1'
#
loop_
_entity.id
_entity.type
_entity.pdbx_description
1 polymer ?
#
loop_
_entity_poly.entity_id
_entity_poly.type
_entity_poly.pdbx_seq_one_letter_code
_entity_poly.pdbx_strand_id
1 'polypeptide(L)'
;MTRDDMIFDVNYSYHLEKMYFTILTRLDKAITTLLIVLGFSVFAPFMSIFAFGVGVAFLSVMQLVYQYGQAAGLSKEQMRQYRRLLVEIDSLSDDELRDRFIKIQDADSVPWQSLMTAAFIRASIQLGRECTKELSTRERITAWLAGDLP
;
A
#
# COMPACT_ATOMS: atom_id res chain seq x y z
N MET A 1 -16.59 17.39 12.40
CA MET A 1 -16.43 15.93 12.25
C MET A 1 -17.26 15.29 13.35
N THR A 2 -18.17 14.38 12.99
CA THR A 2 -18.84 13.54 13.98
C THR A 2 -17.91 12.37 14.36
N ARG A 3 -18.14 11.72 15.51
CA ARG A 3 -17.35 10.55 15.93
C ARG A 3 -17.33 9.46 14.85
N ASP A 4 -18.46 9.25 14.17
CA ASP A 4 -18.59 8.31 13.05
C ASP A 4 -17.73 8.68 11.84
N ASP A 5 -17.54 9.97 11.56
CA ASP A 5 -16.66 10.41 10.46
C ASP A 5 -15.19 10.20 10.82
N MET A 6 -14.80 10.41 12.08
CA MET A 6 -13.43 10.09 12.52
C MET A 6 -13.15 8.60 12.46
N ILE A 7 -14.11 7.75 12.86
CA ILE A 7 -13.99 6.29 12.74
C ILE A 7 -13.86 5.88 11.25
N PHE A 8 -14.59 6.55 10.36
CA PHE A 8 -14.46 6.34 8.92
C PHE A 8 -13.06 6.70 8.41
N ASP A 9 -12.54 7.88 8.78
CA ASP A 9 -11.24 8.37 8.34
C ASP A 9 -10.09 7.49 8.86
N VAL A 10 -10.20 6.98 10.09
CA VAL A 10 -9.23 6.03 10.66
C VAL A 10 -9.27 4.69 9.92
N ASN A 11 -10.47 4.15 9.64
CA ASN A 11 -10.60 2.90 8.87
C ASN A 11 -10.08 3.07 7.44
N TYR A 12 -10.37 4.20 6.81
CA TYR A 12 -9.86 4.57 5.51
C TYR A 12 -8.32 4.57 5.49
N SER A 13 -7.70 5.28 6.42
CA SER A 13 -6.23 5.41 6.53
C SER A 13 -5.58 4.05 6.80
N TYR A 14 -6.19 3.22 7.65
CA TYR A 14 -5.74 1.84 7.89
C TYR A 14 -5.74 0.99 6.61
N HIS A 15 -6.83 1.01 5.83
CA HIS A 15 -6.90 0.23 4.59
C HIS A 15 -5.96 0.76 3.52
N LEU A 16 -5.80 2.08 3.43
CA LEU A 16 -4.89 2.72 2.49
C LEU A 16 -3.44 2.27 2.74
N GLU A 17 -2.98 2.35 3.99
CA GLU A 17 -1.63 1.91 4.38
C GLU A 17 -1.45 0.40 4.20
N LYS A 18 -2.48 -0.41 4.47
CA LYS A 18 -2.47 -1.86 4.23
C LYS A 18 -2.35 -2.19 2.74
N MET A 19 -3.10 -1.51 1.88
CA MET A 19 -3.04 -1.68 0.43
C MET A 19 -1.66 -1.28 -0.10
N TYR A 20 -1.13 -0.14 0.36
CA TYR A 20 0.16 0.37 -0.05
C TYR A 20 1.31 -0.55 0.38
N PHE A 21 1.31 -1.03 1.64
CA PHE A 21 2.22 -2.06 2.12
C PHE A 21 2.21 -3.31 1.23
N THR A 22 1.02 -3.78 0.85
CA THR A 22 0.86 -5.03 0.09
C THR A 22 1.41 -4.88 -1.33
N ILE A 23 1.12 -3.77 -2.01
CA ILE A 23 1.67 -3.50 -3.35
C ILE A 23 3.19 -3.39 -3.30
N LEU A 24 3.73 -2.57 -2.40
CA LEU A 24 5.18 -2.36 -2.30
C LEU A 24 5.92 -3.67 -2.00
N THR A 25 5.37 -4.48 -1.09
CA THR A 25 5.95 -5.81 -0.77
C THR A 25 5.89 -6.76 -1.96
N ARG A 26 4.79 -6.76 -2.74
CA ARG A 26 4.67 -7.58 -3.94
C ARG A 26 5.63 -7.12 -5.03
N LEU A 27 5.78 -5.81 -5.22
CA LEU A 27 6.68 -5.24 -6.21
C LEU A 27 8.14 -5.54 -5.89
N ASP A 28 8.57 -5.35 -4.63
CA ASP A 28 9.93 -5.66 -4.18
C ASP A 28 10.27 -7.14 -4.39
N LYS A 29 9.36 -8.04 -4.01
CA LYS A 29 9.52 -9.49 -4.25
C LYS A 29 9.53 -9.83 -5.73
N ALA A 30 8.69 -9.18 -6.55
CA ALA A 30 8.64 -9.42 -7.99
C ALA A 30 9.94 -8.99 -8.67
N ILE A 31 10.46 -7.80 -8.34
CA ILE A 31 11.73 -7.29 -8.86
C ILE A 31 12.88 -8.21 -8.43
N THR A 32 12.93 -8.61 -7.16
CA THR A 32 13.96 -9.53 -6.65
C THR A 32 13.88 -10.90 -7.35
N THR A 33 12.68 -11.43 -7.53
CA THR A 33 12.48 -12.71 -8.25
C THR A 33 12.92 -12.60 -9.71
N LEU A 34 12.58 -11.50 -10.39
CA LEU A 34 13.02 -11.25 -11.76
C LEU A 34 14.55 -11.15 -11.82
N LEU A 35 15.19 -10.40 -10.93
CA LEU A 35 16.65 -10.31 -10.86
C LEU A 35 17.31 -11.68 -10.71
N ILE A 36 16.78 -12.55 -9.85
CA ILE A 36 17.28 -13.92 -9.67
C ILE A 36 17.10 -14.74 -10.96
N VAL A 37 15.93 -14.69 -11.59
CA VAL A 37 15.65 -15.42 -12.85
C VAL A 37 16.55 -14.93 -13.98
N LEU A 38 16.71 -13.61 -14.13
CA LEU A 38 17.61 -13.00 -15.12
C LEU A 38 19.09 -13.33 -14.83
N GLY A 39 19.46 -13.49 -13.55
CA GLY A 39 20.78 -13.95 -13.14
C GLY A 39 21.04 -15.39 -13.57
N PHE A 40 20.07 -16.29 -13.39
CA PHE A 40 20.19 -17.68 -13.84
C PHE A 40 20.16 -17.84 -15.36
N SER A 41 19.47 -16.97 -16.10
CA SER A 41 19.42 -17.06 -17.56
C SER A 41 20.75 -16.78 -18.25
N VAL A 42 21.74 -16.21 -17.55
CA VAL A 42 23.11 -16.06 -18.10
C VAL A 42 23.74 -17.42 -18.44
N PHE A 43 23.30 -18.50 -17.81
CA PHE A 43 23.76 -19.86 -18.10
C PHE A 43 23.04 -20.52 -19.28
N ALA A 44 22.02 -19.88 -19.87
CA ALA A 44 21.27 -20.43 -20.99
C ALA A 44 21.97 -20.15 -22.33
N PRO A 45 22.36 -21.18 -23.12
CA PRO A 45 23.17 -21.00 -24.33
C PRO A 45 22.42 -20.39 -25.52
N PHE A 46 21.11 -20.20 -25.41
CA PHE A 46 20.24 -19.78 -26.53
C PHE A 46 19.81 -18.30 -26.47
N MET A 47 20.33 -17.49 -25.53
CA MET A 47 19.81 -16.15 -25.26
C MET A 47 20.85 -15.02 -25.31
N SER A 48 20.41 -13.82 -25.70
CA SER A 48 21.25 -12.63 -25.85
C SER A 48 21.68 -12.05 -24.50
N ILE A 49 22.94 -12.27 -24.11
CA ILE A 49 23.54 -11.81 -22.84
C ILE A 49 23.37 -10.29 -22.64
N PHE A 50 23.40 -9.49 -23.71
CA PHE A 50 23.25 -8.03 -23.63
C PHE A 50 21.86 -7.60 -23.13
N ALA A 51 20.79 -8.22 -23.63
CA ALA A 51 19.42 -7.88 -23.22
C ALA A 51 19.18 -8.17 -21.73
N PHE A 52 19.76 -9.26 -21.21
CA PHE A 52 19.70 -9.60 -19.79
C PHE A 52 20.51 -8.64 -18.93
N GLY A 53 21.72 -8.28 -19.35
CA GLY A 53 22.54 -7.30 -18.65
C GLY A 53 21.82 -5.95 -18.47
N VAL A 54 21.16 -5.47 -19.52
CA VAL A 54 20.34 -4.25 -19.46
C VAL A 54 19.15 -4.41 -18.52
N GLY A 55 18.43 -5.54 -18.60
CA GLY A 55 17.29 -5.82 -17.72
C GLY A 55 17.67 -5.89 -16.25
N VAL A 56 18.77 -6.58 -15.92
CA VAL A 56 19.30 -6.67 -14.56
C VAL A 56 19.71 -5.30 -14.05
N ALA A 57 20.51 -4.55 -14.82
CA ALA A 57 20.95 -3.22 -14.42
C ALA A 57 19.77 -2.26 -14.16
N PHE A 58 18.77 -2.27 -15.05
CA PHE A 58 17.57 -1.45 -14.91
C PHE A 58 16.78 -1.81 -13.64
N LEU A 59 16.51 -3.10 -13.41
CA LEU A 59 15.79 -3.56 -12.22
C LEU A 59 16.57 -3.29 -10.92
N SER A 60 17.90 -3.43 -10.93
CA SER A 60 18.75 -3.10 -9.78
C SER A 60 18.72 -1.61 -9.45
N VAL A 61 18.77 -0.73 -10.46
CA VAL A 61 18.64 0.72 -10.24
C VAL A 61 17.25 1.05 -9.70
N MET A 62 16.18 0.46 -10.24
CA MET A 62 14.84 0.65 -9.70
C MET A 62 14.73 0.23 -8.23
N GLN A 63 15.26 -0.94 -7.87
CA GLN A 63 15.22 -1.42 -6.49
C GLN A 63 15.99 -0.49 -5.54
N LEU A 64 17.13 0.05 -5.98
CA LEU A 64 17.97 0.93 -5.18
C LEU A 64 17.38 2.33 -5.02
N VAL A 65 16.80 2.90 -6.09
CA VAL A 65 16.25 4.26 -6.09
C VAL A 65 14.92 4.32 -5.34
N TYR A 66 14.01 3.39 -5.60
CA TYR A 66 12.66 3.46 -5.03
C TYR A 66 12.54 2.80 -3.65
N GLN A 67 13.52 2.00 -3.23
CA GLN A 67 13.59 1.41 -1.88
C GLN A 67 12.26 0.82 -1.40
N TYR A 68 11.60 0.05 -2.29
CA TYR A 68 10.23 -0.44 -2.06
C TYR A 68 10.07 -1.21 -0.74
N GLY A 69 11.10 -1.96 -0.33
CA GLY A 69 11.12 -2.65 0.96
C GLY A 69 11.11 -1.71 2.17
N GLN A 70 11.82 -0.57 2.11
CA GLN A 70 11.83 0.42 3.19
C GLN A 70 10.50 1.16 3.28
N ALA A 71 9.96 1.58 2.13
CA ALA A 71 8.64 2.20 2.06
C ALA A 71 7.55 1.26 2.59
N ALA A 72 7.61 -0.04 2.25
CA ALA A 72 6.70 -1.04 2.80
C ALA A 72 6.85 -1.17 4.33
N GLY A 73 8.08 -1.10 4.85
CA GLY A 73 8.34 -1.12 6.29
C GLY A 73 7.64 0.02 7.03
N LEU A 74 7.76 1.25 6.52
CA LEU A 74 7.12 2.44 7.09
C LEU A 74 5.59 2.31 7.08
N SER A 75 5.00 1.91 5.95
CA SER A 75 3.55 1.70 5.85
C SER A 75 3.03 0.58 6.76
N LYS A 76 3.83 -0.47 6.98
CA LYS A 76 3.49 -1.53 7.94
C LYS A 76 3.46 -1.03 9.37
N GLU A 77 4.36 -0.13 9.73
CA GLU A 77 4.38 0.52 11.04
C GLU A 77 3.17 1.44 11.21
N GLN A 78 2.85 2.26 10.21
CA GLN A 78 1.66 3.11 10.24
C GLN A 78 0.38 2.31 10.33
N MET A 79 0.25 1.26 9.52
CA MET A 79 -0.88 0.31 9.59
C MET A 79 -1.06 -0.25 11.01
N ARG A 80 0.03 -0.53 11.74
CA ARG A 80 -0.05 -1.01 13.13
C ARG A 80 -0.54 0.06 14.09
N GLN A 81 -0.10 1.31 13.93
CA GLN A 81 -0.56 2.43 14.74
C GLN A 81 -2.05 2.68 14.53
N TYR A 82 -2.51 2.71 13.28
CA TYR A 82 -3.93 2.85 12.96
C TYR A 82 -4.78 1.67 13.48
N ARG A 83 -4.27 0.44 13.36
CA ARG A 83 -4.97 -0.73 13.91
C ARG A 83 -5.11 -0.65 15.42
N ARG A 84 -4.09 -0.16 16.11
CA ARG A 84 -4.13 0.04 17.57
C ARG A 84 -5.16 1.09 17.94
N LEU A 85 -5.21 2.21 17.22
CA LEU A 85 -6.22 3.25 17.41
C LEU A 85 -7.65 2.71 17.20
N LEU A 86 -7.86 1.84 16.19
CA LEU A 86 -9.15 1.19 15.94
C LEU A 86 -9.61 0.27 17.08
N VAL A 87 -8.68 -0.41 17.76
CA VAL A 87 -9.02 -1.29 18.89
C VAL A 87 -9.33 -0.49 20.15
N GLU A 88 -8.66 0.63 20.35
CA GLU A 88 -8.85 1.51 21.51
C GLU A 88 -9.99 2.53 21.29
N ILE A 89 -10.65 2.50 20.13
CA ILE A 89 -11.58 3.54 19.68
C ILE A 89 -12.80 3.69 20.60
N ASP A 90 -13.30 2.58 21.16
CA ASP A 90 -14.49 2.58 22.03
C ASP A 90 -14.18 3.05 23.45
N SER A 91 -12.91 3.01 23.88
CA SER A 91 -12.47 3.45 25.21
C SER A 91 -11.94 4.89 25.24
N LEU A 92 -11.75 5.51 24.07
CA LEU A 92 -11.25 6.87 23.92
C LEU A 92 -12.39 7.90 23.85
N SER A 93 -12.15 9.06 24.48
CA SER A 93 -12.98 10.25 24.27
C SER A 93 -12.74 10.87 22.89
N ASP A 94 -13.69 11.68 22.41
CA ASP A 94 -13.62 12.29 21.06
C ASP A 94 -12.38 13.19 20.89
N ASP A 95 -12.01 13.93 21.94
CA ASP A 95 -10.83 14.80 21.93
C ASP A 95 -9.52 14.00 21.94
N GLU A 96 -9.43 12.95 22.75
CA GLU A 96 -8.25 12.07 22.79
C GLU A 96 -8.08 11.28 21.49
N LEU A 97 -9.19 10.86 20.87
CA LEU A 97 -9.20 10.20 19.58
C LEU A 97 -8.62 11.12 18.50
N ARG A 98 -9.06 12.38 18.47
CA ARG A 98 -8.59 13.37 17.50
C ARG A 98 -7.11 13.69 17.67
N ASP A 99 -6.66 13.89 18.91
CA ASP A 99 -5.25 14.17 19.21
C ASP A 99 -4.34 13.00 18.83
N ARG A 100 -4.77 11.76 19.08
CA ARG A 100 -4.02 10.57 18.66
C ARG A 100 -4.04 10.40 17.15
N PHE A 101 -5.15 10.68 16.49
CA PHE A 101 -5.26 10.59 15.04
C PHE A 101 -4.30 11.56 14.34
N ILE A 102 -4.28 12.83 14.76
CA ILE A 102 -3.36 13.84 14.22
C ILE A 102 -1.90 13.41 14.39
N LYS A 103 -1.54 12.89 15.57
CA LYS A 103 -0.18 12.39 15.84
C LYS A 103 0.25 11.24 14.94
N ILE A 104 -0.68 10.38 14.50
CA ILE A 104 -0.37 9.30 13.56
C ILE A 104 -0.21 9.87 12.15
N GLN A 105 -1.07 10.82 11.76
CA GLN A 105 -1.01 11.48 10.44
C GLN A 105 0.30 12.22 10.19
N ASP A 106 0.95 12.77 11.22
CA ASP A 106 2.25 13.46 11.09
C ASP A 106 3.35 12.58 10.47
N ALA A 107 3.22 11.25 10.56
CA ALA A 107 4.17 10.28 10.04
C ALA A 107 3.60 9.42 8.89
N ASP A 108 2.46 9.82 8.32
CA ASP A 108 1.83 9.09 7.21
C ASP A 108 2.75 8.98 6.00
N SER A 109 2.68 7.84 5.33
CA SER A 109 3.33 7.69 4.04
C SER A 109 2.57 8.51 2.98
N VAL A 110 3.18 8.77 1.82
CA VAL A 110 2.48 9.37 0.67
C VAL A 110 2.07 8.25 -0.29
N PRO A 111 0.92 7.59 -0.07
CA PRO A 111 0.47 6.50 -0.91
C PRO A 111 0.10 6.98 -2.31
N TRP A 112 0.12 6.06 -3.27
CA TRP A 112 -0.28 6.36 -4.64
C TRP A 112 -1.75 6.80 -4.71
N GLN A 113 -2.02 7.89 -5.44
CA GLN A 113 -3.38 8.42 -5.60
C GLN A 113 -4.37 7.38 -6.12
N SER A 114 -3.93 6.43 -6.95
CA SER A 114 -4.77 5.33 -7.45
C SER A 114 -5.28 4.39 -6.36
N LEU A 115 -4.64 4.36 -5.18
CA LEU A 115 -5.08 3.57 -4.03
C LEU A 115 -6.09 4.33 -3.15
N MET A 116 -6.11 5.66 -3.22
CA MET A 116 -7.00 6.47 -2.40
C MET A 116 -8.48 6.18 -2.72
N THR A 117 -8.84 6.07 -4.00
CA THR A 117 -10.21 5.74 -4.42
C THR A 117 -10.61 4.33 -4.00
N ALA A 118 -9.71 3.36 -4.14
CA ALA A 118 -9.94 1.97 -3.76
C ALA A 118 -10.10 1.80 -2.24
N ALA A 119 -9.23 2.43 -1.45
CA ALA A 119 -9.32 2.43 0.01
C ALA A 119 -10.61 3.09 0.52
N PHE A 120 -11.07 4.15 -0.16
CA PHE A 120 -12.31 4.85 0.19
C PHE A 120 -13.53 3.96 -0.01
N ILE A 121 -13.60 3.25 -1.15
CA ILE A 121 -14.68 2.30 -1.45
C ILE A 121 -14.66 1.13 -0.46
N ARG A 122 -13.49 0.64 -0.06
CA ARG A 122 -13.40 -0.42 0.95
C ARG A 122 -13.87 0.04 2.33
N ALA A 123 -13.47 1.24 2.75
CA ALA A 123 -13.91 1.81 4.02
C ALA A 123 -15.43 2.03 4.04
N SER A 124 -16.03 2.50 2.94
CA SER A 124 -17.48 2.65 2.83
C SER A 124 -18.22 1.33 2.86
N ILE A 125 -17.70 0.28 2.20
CA ILE A 125 -18.31 -1.07 2.24
C ILE A 125 -18.27 -1.62 3.67
N GLN A 126 -17.15 -1.47 4.38
CA GLN A 126 -17.02 -1.98 5.75
C GLN A 126 -17.95 -1.27 6.75
N LEU A 127 -18.23 0.02 6.54
CA LEU A 127 -19.11 0.82 7.38
C LEU A 127 -20.56 0.87 6.87
N GLY A 128 -20.89 0.11 5.82
CA GLY A 128 -22.25 0.05 5.26
C GLY A 128 -22.75 1.36 4.65
N ARG A 129 -21.86 2.27 4.25
CA ARG A 129 -22.21 3.56 3.62
C ARG A 129 -22.37 3.35 2.10
N GLU A 130 -23.45 3.91 1.53
CA GLU A 130 -23.63 3.92 0.07
C GLU A 130 -22.52 4.72 -0.60
N CYS A 131 -21.84 4.09 -1.56
CA CYS A 131 -20.68 4.70 -2.22
C CYS A 131 -20.97 4.86 -3.72
N THR A 132 -21.07 6.12 -4.15
CA THR A 132 -21.35 6.49 -5.55
C THR A 132 -20.10 6.57 -6.43
N LYS A 133 -18.91 6.26 -5.88
CA LYS A 133 -17.64 6.34 -6.61
C LYS A 133 -17.39 5.03 -7.38
N GLU A 134 -17.28 5.14 -8.70
CA GLU A 134 -16.87 4.04 -9.56
C GLU A 134 -15.33 3.99 -9.70
N LEU A 135 -14.77 2.78 -9.70
CA LEU A 135 -13.34 2.55 -9.90
C LEU A 135 -12.97 2.73 -11.38
N SER A 136 -11.96 3.55 -11.65
CA SER A 136 -11.29 3.57 -12.94
C SER A 136 -10.57 2.23 -13.19
N THR A 137 -10.38 1.83 -14.45
CA THR A 137 -9.73 0.56 -14.80
C THR A 137 -8.32 0.44 -14.22
N ARG A 138 -7.59 1.55 -14.10
CA ARG A 138 -6.26 1.58 -13.46
C ARG A 138 -6.34 1.35 -11.96
N GLU A 139 -7.33 1.96 -11.31
CA GLU A 139 -7.58 1.79 -9.87
C GLU A 139 -8.00 0.37 -9.54
N ARG A 140 -8.78 -0.27 -10.43
CA ARG A 140 -9.15 -1.69 -10.30
C ARG A 140 -7.94 -2.61 -10.39
N ILE A 141 -7.02 -2.37 -11.32
CA ILE A 141 -5.77 -3.14 -11.43
C ILE A 141 -4.92 -2.95 -10.17
N THR A 142 -4.79 -1.71 -9.68
CA THR A 142 -4.02 -1.44 -8.45
C THR A 142 -4.68 -2.04 -7.21
N ALA A 143 -6.01 -2.00 -7.10
CA ALA A 143 -6.74 -2.64 -6.01
C ALA A 143 -6.52 -4.16 -6.02
N TRP A 144 -6.65 -4.80 -7.19
CA TRP A 144 -6.38 -6.22 -7.36
C TRP A 144 -4.93 -6.58 -6.98
N LEU A 145 -3.96 -5.76 -7.42
CA LEU A 145 -2.55 -5.91 -7.04
C LEU A 145 -2.30 -5.66 -5.54
N ALA A 146 -3.10 -4.83 -4.88
CA ALA A 146 -3.10 -4.65 -3.42
C ALA A 146 -3.73 -5.81 -2.66
N GLY A 147 -4.31 -6.80 -3.37
CA GLY A 147 -5.02 -7.93 -2.76
C GLY A 147 -6.42 -7.55 -2.28
N ASP A 148 -7.06 -6.59 -2.95
CA ASP A 148 -8.30 -5.99 -2.52
C ASP A 148 -9.31 -5.76 -3.65
N LEU A 149 -10.57 -6.13 -3.41
CA LEU A 149 -11.71 -6.20 -4.36
C LEU A 149 -11.43 -6.89 -5.73
N PRO A 150 -12.26 -7.85 -6.18
CA PRO A 150 -12.27 -8.30 -7.57
C PRO A 150 -12.82 -7.25 -8.55
#